data_AF-A0A972BFZ0-F1
#
_entry.id   AF-A0A972BFZ0-F1
#
_cell.length_a   1.000
_cell.length_b   1.000
_cell.length_c   1.000
_cell.angle_alpha   90.00
_cell.angle_beta   90.00
_cell.angle_gamma   90.00
#
_symmetry.space_group_name_H-M   'P 1'
#
loop_
_entity.id
_entity.type
_entity.pdbx_description
1 polymer ?
#
loop_
_entity_poly.entity_id
_entity_poly.type
_entity_poly.pdbx_seq_one_letter_code
_entity_poly.pdbx_strand_id
1 'polypeptide(L)'
;DKFGPDFFRKAPRFLGFVAVANTLNIILAFGFGYCVHLLSDLPFATLVLGTSPGGIAEMAITAKVLMLGAPVVSAFHVVRMVFILLVTGPLYAPLKRVLEQN
;
A
#
# COMPACT_ATOMS: atom_id res chain seq x y z
N ASP A 1 -22.73 -7.79 15.17
CA ASP A 1 -22.12 -6.90 14.17
C ASP A 1 -20.99 -6.06 14.72
N LYS A 2 -19.76 -6.30 14.25
CA LYS A 2 -18.54 -5.57 14.68
C LYS A 2 -18.37 -4.21 13.97
N PHE A 3 -19.22 -3.92 12.98
CA PHE A 3 -19.22 -2.71 12.15
C PHE A 3 -20.60 -2.03 12.09
N GLY A 4 -21.25 -1.84 13.23
CA GLY A 4 -22.46 -1.02 13.30
C GLY A 4 -22.14 0.48 13.08
N PRO A 5 -23.14 1.31 12.71
CA PRO A 5 -22.96 2.77 12.57
C PRO A 5 -22.43 3.46 13.85
N ASP A 6 -22.53 2.80 15.01
CA ASP A 6 -21.92 3.24 16.27
C ASP A 6 -20.37 3.16 16.29
N PHE A 7 -19.73 2.41 15.39
CA PHE A 7 -18.26 2.31 15.30
C PHE A 7 -17.62 3.66 14.92
N PHE A 8 -18.23 4.35 13.95
CA PHE A 8 -17.81 5.69 13.51
C PHE A 8 -17.92 6.71 14.65
N ARG A 9 -18.88 6.52 15.56
CA ARG A 9 -19.11 7.41 16.71
C ARG A 9 -18.20 7.09 17.90
N LYS A 10 -17.79 5.82 18.07
CA LYS A 10 -16.93 5.38 19.19
C LYS A 10 -15.43 5.50 18.92
N ALA A 11 -14.99 5.57 17.66
CA ALA A 11 -13.57 5.60 17.31
C ALA A 11 -13.14 6.70 16.31
N PRO A 12 -13.56 7.98 16.48
CA PRO A 12 -13.22 9.05 15.53
C PRO A 12 -11.71 9.35 15.47
N ARG A 13 -11.00 9.20 16.60
CA ARG A 13 -9.53 9.37 16.64
C ARG A 13 -8.79 8.29 15.85
N PHE A 14 -9.28 7.05 15.88
CA PHE A 14 -8.69 5.95 15.12
C PHE A 14 -8.92 6.14 13.62
N LEU A 15 -10.15 6.49 13.21
CA LEU A 15 -10.43 6.82 11.81
C LEU A 15 -9.57 7.99 11.31
N GLY A 16 -9.42 9.04 12.12
CA GLY A 16 -8.57 10.17 11.78
C GLY A 16 -7.11 9.76 11.58
N PHE A 17 -6.57 8.93 12.48
CA PHE A 17 -5.20 8.43 12.36
C PHE A 17 -5.00 7.58 11.10
N VAL A 18 -5.91 6.64 10.81
CA VAL A 18 -5.85 5.79 9.62
C VAL A 18 -5.97 6.62 8.34
N ALA A 19 -6.85 7.62 8.32
CA ALA A 19 -7.00 8.53 7.19
C ALA A 19 -5.70 9.30 6.91
N VAL A 20 -5.10 9.91 7.94
CA VAL A 20 -3.83 10.64 7.81
C VAL A 20 -2.70 9.70 7.35
N ALA A 21 -2.60 8.51 7.93
CA ALA A 21 -1.59 7.53 7.55
C ALA A 21 -1.75 7.10 6.07
N ASN A 22 -2.99 6.89 5.62
CA ASN A 22 -3.27 6.52 4.23
C ASN A 22 -2.98 7.68 3.25
N THR A 23 -3.35 8.91 3.61
CA THR A 23 -3.03 10.10 2.82
C THR A 23 -1.52 10.27 2.68
N LEU A 24 -0.77 10.10 3.78
CA LEU A 24 0.69 10.15 3.74
C LEU A 24 1.25 9.05 2.84
N ASN A 25 0.70 7.83 2.91
CA ASN A 25 1.11 6.72 2.04
C ASN A 25 0.89 7.03 0.56
N ILE A 26 -0.26 7.63 0.20
CA ILE A 26 -0.55 8.06 -1.18
C ILE A 26 0.45 9.11 -1.65
N ILE A 27 0.77 10.11 -0.82
CA ILE A 27 1.76 11.15 -1.16
C ILE A 27 3.13 10.53 -1.41
N LEU A 28 3.57 9.62 -0.53
CA LEU A 28 4.83 8.90 -0.70
C LEU A 28 4.84 8.02 -1.95
N ALA A 29 3.76 7.30 -2.22
CA ALA A 29 3.62 6.46 -3.42
C ALA A 29 3.68 7.29 -4.71
N PHE A 30 3.06 8.47 -4.71
CA PHE A 30 3.09 9.40 -5.84
C PHE A 30 4.51 9.98 -6.04
N GLY A 31 5.16 10.41 -4.96
CA GLY A 31 6.55 10.87 -5.00
C GLY A 31 7.52 9.80 -5.50
N PHE A 32 7.37 8.56 -5.01
CA PHE A 32 8.18 7.44 -5.45
C PHE A 32 7.92 7.10 -6.92
N GLY A 33 6.66 7.05 -7.35
CA GLY A 33 6.29 6.84 -8.75
C GLY A 33 6.85 7.93 -9.68
N TYR A 34 6.88 9.18 -9.23
CA TYR A 34 7.52 10.29 -9.95
C TYR A 34 9.04 10.11 -10.06
N CYS A 35 9.72 9.76 -8.97
CA CYS A 35 11.16 9.45 -9.02
C CYS A 35 11.46 8.31 -9.99
N VAL A 36 10.69 7.21 -9.95
CA VAL A 36 10.90 6.07 -10.86
C VAL A 36 10.62 6.46 -12.31
N HIS A 37 9.64 7.34 -12.57
CA HIS A 37 9.37 7.86 -13.91
C HIS A 37 10.54 8.66 -14.46
N LEU A 38 11.27 9.41 -13.63
CA LEU A 38 12.48 10.11 -14.07
C LEU A 38 13.62 9.15 -14.46
N LEU A 39 13.64 7.94 -13.88
CA LEU A 39 14.63 6.91 -14.19
C LEU A 39 14.16 5.91 -15.26
N SER A 40 12.88 5.88 -15.62
CA SER A 40 12.25 4.86 -16.46
C SER A 40 11.36 5.47 -17.53
N ASP A 41 11.48 5.02 -18.78
CA ASP A 41 10.61 5.43 -19.91
C ASP A 41 9.15 4.93 -19.80
N LEU A 42 8.72 4.48 -18.61
CA LEU A 42 7.36 3.98 -18.40
C LEU A 42 6.36 5.14 -18.21
N PRO A 43 5.10 4.96 -18.67
CA PRO A 43 4.05 5.95 -18.44
C PRO A 43 3.86 6.23 -16.95
N PHE A 44 3.87 7.50 -16.58
CA PHE A 44 3.68 7.95 -15.20
C PHE A 44 2.43 7.33 -14.54
N ALA A 45 1.33 7.22 -15.29
CA ALA A 45 0.10 6.58 -14.81
C ALA A 45 0.28 5.10 -14.44
N THR A 46 1.12 4.34 -15.16
CA THR A 46 1.44 2.94 -14.82
C THR A 46 2.21 2.88 -13.50
N LEU A 47 3.17 3.78 -13.32
CA LEU A 47 4.02 3.81 -12.14
C LEU A 47 3.23 4.24 -10.90
N VAL A 48 2.41 5.29 -11.01
CA VAL A 48 1.52 5.72 -9.92
C VAL A 48 0.52 4.61 -9.55
N LEU A 49 -0.09 3.94 -10.53
CA LEU A 49 -0.97 2.79 -10.25
C LEU A 49 -0.22 1.62 -9.59
N GLY A 50 1.03 1.38 -9.98
CA GLY A 50 1.87 0.31 -9.41
C GLY A 50 2.34 0.60 -7.98
N THR A 51 2.55 1.87 -7.64
CA THR A 51 3.06 2.29 -6.33
C THR A 51 1.94 2.65 -5.34
N SER A 52 0.75 2.99 -5.85
CA SER A 52 -0.40 3.35 -5.02
C SER A 52 -0.84 2.20 -4.11
N PRO A 53 -1.22 2.50 -2.85
CA PRO A 53 -1.87 1.52 -2.00
C PRO A 53 -3.29 1.21 -2.56
N GLY A 54 -3.58 -0.07 -2.79
CA GLY A 54 -4.88 -0.54 -3.28
C GLY A 54 -4.97 -2.06 -3.37
N GLY A 55 -6.15 -2.57 -3.77
CA GLY A 55 -6.34 -3.98 -4.08
C GLY A 55 -5.68 -4.36 -5.40
N ILE A 56 -4.92 -5.47 -5.44
CA ILE A 56 -4.19 -5.93 -6.62
C ILE A 56 -5.13 -6.07 -7.84
N ALA A 57 -6.32 -6.63 -7.62
CA ALA A 57 -7.31 -6.83 -8.68
C ALA A 57 -7.86 -5.51 -9.24
N GLU A 58 -8.22 -4.54 -8.39
CA GLU A 58 -8.77 -3.24 -8.80
C GLU A 58 -7.75 -2.43 -9.60
N MET A 59 -6.49 -2.43 -9.15
CA MET A 59 -5.41 -1.72 -9.82
C MET A 59 -5.03 -2.37 -11.15
N ALA A 60 -5.03 -3.71 -11.21
CA ALA A 60 -4.80 -4.43 -12.47
C ALA A 60 -5.91 -4.17 -13.50
N ILE A 61 -7.18 -4.18 -13.08
CA ILE A 61 -8.31 -3.85 -13.96
C ILE A 61 -8.23 -2.39 -14.41
N THR A 62 -7.94 -1.45 -13.51
CA THR A 62 -7.77 -0.03 -13.84
C THR A 62 -6.65 0.17 -14.86
N ALA A 63 -5.50 -0.49 -14.67
CA ALA A 63 -4.41 -0.45 -15.63
C ALA A 63 -4.82 -1.00 -17.02
N LYS A 64 -5.59 -2.10 -17.05
CA LYS A 64 -6.14 -2.64 -18.32
C LYS A 64 -7.10 -1.66 -18.99
N VAL A 65 -7.97 -0.99 -18.23
CA VAL A 65 -8.94 -0.01 -18.75
C VAL A 65 -8.24 1.22 -19.32
N LEU A 66 -7.19 1.72 -18.65
CA LEU A 66 -6.37 2.82 -19.16
C LEU A 66 -5.38 2.41 -20.27
N MET A 67 -5.43 1.16 -20.76
CA MET A 67 -4.49 0.57 -21.72
C MET A 67 -3.02 0.70 -21.32
N LEU A 68 -2.77 0.69 -20.00
CA LEU A 68 -1.46 0.74 -19.38
C LEU A 68 -0.90 -0.68 -19.17
N GLY A 69 0.37 -0.76 -18.76
CA GLY A 69 1.06 -2.02 -18.47
C GLY A 69 0.52 -2.71 -17.22
N ALA A 70 -0.65 -3.35 -17.30
CA ALA A 70 -1.23 -4.13 -16.19
C ALA A 70 -0.29 -5.21 -15.60
N PRO A 71 0.56 -5.90 -16.40
CA PRO A 71 1.58 -6.80 -15.85
C PRO A 71 2.60 -6.08 -14.96
N VAL A 72 2.96 -4.84 -15.31
CA VAL A 72 3.90 -4.02 -14.53
C VAL A 72 3.26 -3.63 -13.19
N VAL A 73 2.01 -3.18 -13.20
CA VAL A 73 1.27 -2.84 -11.96
C VAL A 73 1.18 -4.05 -11.03
N SER A 74 0.87 -5.23 -11.56
CA SER A 74 0.82 -6.48 -10.79
C SER A 74 2.20 -6.85 -10.22
N ALA A 75 3.26 -6.74 -11.02
CA ALA A 75 4.63 -7.04 -10.58
C ALA A 75 5.07 -6.15 -9.42
N PHE A 76 4.79 -4.84 -9.46
CA PHE A 76 5.07 -3.92 -8.34
C PHE A 76 4.33 -4.33 -7.06
N HIS A 77 3.05 -4.72 -7.18
CA HIS A 77 2.27 -5.20 -6.04
C HIS A 77 2.80 -6.52 -5.47
N VAL A 78 3.24 -7.45 -6.32
CA VAL A 78 3.85 -8.72 -5.90
C VAL A 78 5.16 -8.46 -5.17
N VAL A 79 6.04 -7.63 -5.71
CA VAL A 79 7.30 -7.24 -5.05
C VAL A 79 7.04 -6.67 -3.68
N ARG A 80 6.03 -5.77 -3.54
CA ARG A 80 5.60 -5.25 -2.24
C ARG A 80 5.18 -6.36 -1.27
N MET A 81 4.35 -7.30 -1.72
CA MET A 81 3.89 -8.41 -0.87
C MET A 81 5.05 -9.31 -0.44
N VAL A 82 5.94 -9.67 -1.37
CA VAL A 82 7.13 -10.47 -1.07
C VAL A 82 8.02 -9.73 -0.07
N PHE A 83 8.26 -8.44 -0.26
CA PHE A 83 9.02 -7.63 0.70
C PHE A 83 8.38 -7.63 2.08
N ILE A 84 7.06 -7.40 2.18
CA ILE A 84 6.34 -7.45 3.46
C ILE A 84 6.46 -8.84 4.10
N LEU A 85 6.26 -9.91 3.35
CA LEU A 85 6.31 -11.28 3.89
C LEU A 85 7.72 -11.62 4.40
N LEU A 86 8.76 -11.26 3.65
CA LEU A 86 10.15 -11.50 4.01
C LEU A 86 10.62 -10.64 5.18
N VAL A 87 10.14 -9.39 5.28
CA VAL A 87 10.54 -8.45 6.35
C VAL A 87 9.73 -8.66 7.62
N THR A 88 8.46 -9.08 7.52
CA THR A 88 7.59 -9.25 8.69
C THR A 88 8.16 -10.27 9.67
N GLY A 89 8.62 -11.42 9.19
CA GLY A 89 9.25 -12.46 10.04
C GLY A 89 10.42 -11.95 10.89
N PRO A 90 11.50 -11.40 10.29
CA PRO A 90 12.65 -10.88 11.03
C PRO A 90 12.32 -9.63 11.85
N LEU A 91 11.34 -8.81 11.44
CA LEU A 91 10.92 -7.64 12.22
C LEU A 91 10.10 -8.03 13.46
N TYR A 92 9.30 -9.09 13.38
CA TYR A 92 8.54 -9.63 14.52
C TYR A 92 9.40 -10.44 15.49
N ALA A 93 10.49 -11.06 15.03
CA ALA A 93 11.37 -11.86 15.87
C ALA A 93 11.96 -11.11 17.09
N PRO A 94 12.47 -9.87 16.99
CA PRO A 94 12.90 -9.11 18.16
C PRO A 94 11.71 -8.59 18.99
N LEU A 95 10.59 -8.21 18.38
CA LEU A 95 9.42 -7.70 19.08
C LEU A 95 8.76 -8.76 19.96
N LYS A 96 8.69 -10.01 19.48
CA LYS A 96 8.19 -11.16 20.23
C LYS A 96 9.06 -11.44 21.46
N ARG A 97 10.39 -11.33 21.34
CA ARG A 97 11.32 -11.50 22.47
C ARG A 97 11.13 -10.46 23.58
N VAL A 98 10.79 -9.22 23.22
CA VAL A 98 10.55 -8.14 24.20
C VAL A 98 9.20 -8.31 24.93
N LEU A 99 8.18 -8.85 24.24
CA LEU A 99 6.86 -9.10 24.84
C LEU A 99 6.83 -10.37 25.72
N GLU A 100 7.66 -11.38 25.43
CA GLU A 100 7.75 -12.60 26.27
C GLU A 100 8.64 -12.41 27.52
N GLN A 101 9.28 -11.25 27.70
CA GLN A 101 10.14 -10.93 28.86
C GLN A 101 9.47 -10.02 29.92
N ASN A 102 8.21 -9.60 29.73
CA ASN A 102 7.39 -8.89 30.74
C ASN A 102 6.24 -9.78 31.22
#